data_AF-E4XIE2-F1
#
_entry.id   AF-E4XIE2-F1
#
_cell.length_a   1.000
_cell.length_b   1.000
_cell.length_c   1.000
_cell.angle_alpha   90.00
_cell.angle_beta   90.00
_cell.angle_gamma   90.00
#
_symmetry.space_group_name_H-M   'P 1'
#
loop_
_entity.id
_entity.type
_entity.pdbx_description
1 polymer ?
#
loop_
_entity_poly.entity_id
_entity_poly.type
_entity_poly.pdbx_seq_one_letter_code
_entity_poly.pdbx_strand_id
1 'polypeptide(L)'
;MEEPGVGWKQELKEGHLVNECYKETCSYDEALEAIESVSDTKVFWDIFTEPCKKLNPCGAHKCNDLSRGHFMCQCEDGFDGMSCDHDCSSKNTPLTVNLEKDSFGSSSFIPTYEPFQARWNQGLGYFHVQTGGFPNVWKPELDDTAPYLWIDLGERRTVFSMAIRSGYHKGNLCAPNTVEIVFDKKKDFLEELSGDSYKVDNSTITPQQITLKKPVYAQFIAVRPRFTVDPDPAMPACIAIEFYGRGGSNPAPNNCK
;
A
#
# COMPACT_ATOMS: atom_id res chain seq x y z
N MET A 1 -20.70 34.49 -16.67
CA MET A 1 -20.02 33.72 -17.72
C MET A 1 -18.84 33.07 -17.03
N GLU A 2 -19.07 31.91 -16.43
CA GLU A 2 -18.01 31.06 -15.87
C GLU A 2 -17.42 30.24 -17.02
N GLU A 3 -16.10 30.22 -17.13
CA GLU A 3 -15.40 29.54 -18.22
C GLU A 3 -15.44 28.01 -18.05
N PRO A 4 -15.66 27.25 -19.14
CA PRO A 4 -15.63 25.80 -19.12
C PRO A 4 -14.18 25.29 -19.13
N GLY A 5 -13.85 24.48 -18.13
CA GLY A 5 -12.90 23.36 -18.18
C GLY A 5 -11.65 23.54 -19.05
N VAL A 6 -10.65 24.22 -18.51
CA VAL A 6 -9.26 24.11 -18.99
C VAL A 6 -8.69 22.77 -18.47
N GLY A 7 -9.05 21.66 -19.12
CA GLY A 7 -8.54 20.31 -18.81
C GLY A 7 -8.17 19.47 -20.03
N TRP A 8 -8.64 19.85 -21.21
CA TRP A 8 -8.53 19.10 -22.48
C TRP A 8 -7.10 18.99 -23.07
N LYS A 9 -6.05 19.43 -22.36
CA LYS A 9 -4.66 19.30 -22.82
C LYS A 9 -3.76 18.40 -21.96
N GLN A 10 -4.34 17.63 -21.05
CA GLN A 10 -3.61 16.57 -20.33
C GLN A 10 -4.20 15.16 -20.57
N GLU A 11 -5.12 15.01 -21.52
CA GLU A 11 -5.84 13.76 -21.81
C GLU A 11 -5.25 12.98 -23.00
N LEU A 12 -3.93 12.80 -23.02
CA LEU A 12 -3.26 11.92 -23.99
C LEU A 12 -2.32 10.89 -23.34
N LYS A 13 -2.54 10.56 -22.06
CA LYS A 13 -1.82 9.44 -21.42
C LYS A 13 -2.83 8.53 -20.73
N GLU A 14 -3.04 7.36 -21.33
CA GLU A 14 -3.86 6.21 -20.88
C GLU A 14 -3.45 5.66 -19.50
N GLY A 15 -3.53 6.44 -18.42
CA GLY A 15 -3.03 5.93 -17.15
C GLY A 15 -3.29 6.66 -15.86
N HIS A 16 -4.22 7.62 -15.75
CA HIS A 16 -4.43 8.30 -14.45
C HIS A 16 -5.85 8.82 -14.11
N LEU A 17 -6.91 8.60 -14.91
CA LEU A 17 -8.23 9.24 -14.65
C LEU A 17 -8.84 8.93 -13.27
N VAL A 18 -8.79 7.68 -12.79
CA VAL A 18 -9.29 7.33 -11.44
C VAL A 18 -8.49 8.01 -10.33
N ASN A 19 -7.19 8.22 -10.54
CA ASN A 19 -6.35 8.94 -9.58
C ASN A 19 -6.64 10.45 -9.63
N GLU A 20 -7.01 10.99 -10.79
CA GLU A 20 -7.50 12.36 -10.91
C GLU A 20 -8.84 12.53 -10.18
N CYS A 21 -9.74 11.54 -10.18
CA CYS A 21 -10.95 11.58 -9.33
C CYS A 21 -10.63 11.71 -7.82
N TYR A 22 -9.53 11.16 -7.32
CA TYR A 22 -9.13 11.35 -5.92
C TYR A 22 -8.47 12.72 -5.68
N LYS A 23 -7.74 13.25 -6.67
CA LYS A 23 -7.05 14.56 -6.58
C LYS A 23 -7.98 15.74 -6.84
N GLU A 24 -8.95 15.58 -7.71
CA GLU A 24 -9.87 16.59 -8.23
C GLU A 24 -11.32 16.11 -8.04
N THR A 25 -12.30 17.00 -8.20
CA THR A 25 -13.70 16.57 -8.12
C THR A 25 -14.11 15.99 -9.47
N CYS A 26 -14.54 14.73 -9.51
CA CYS A 26 -15.11 14.13 -10.71
C CYS A 26 -16.58 13.75 -10.50
N SER A 27 -17.31 13.72 -11.62
CA SER A 27 -18.68 13.24 -11.74
C SER A 27 -18.74 11.72 -11.94
N TYR A 28 -19.93 11.14 -11.78
CA TYR A 28 -20.12 9.69 -11.99
C TYR A 28 -19.81 9.30 -13.44
N ASP A 29 -20.16 10.16 -14.40
CA ASP A 29 -19.95 9.90 -15.83
C ASP A 29 -18.45 9.94 -16.18
N GLU A 30 -17.68 10.88 -15.61
CA GLU A 30 -16.21 10.90 -15.76
C GLU A 30 -15.56 9.67 -15.10
N ALA A 31 -16.05 9.24 -13.94
CA ALA A 31 -15.59 8.00 -13.32
C ALA A 31 -15.94 6.77 -14.18
N LEU A 32 -17.10 6.77 -14.84
CA LEU A 32 -17.52 5.70 -15.76
C LEU A 32 -16.66 5.66 -17.01
N GLU A 33 -16.33 6.81 -17.58
CA GLU A 33 -15.41 6.93 -18.71
C GLU A 33 -14.01 6.46 -18.32
N ALA A 34 -13.57 6.74 -17.09
CA ALA A 34 -12.27 6.31 -16.58
C ALA A 34 -12.17 4.80 -16.30
N ILE A 35 -13.25 4.19 -15.82
CA ILE A 35 -13.29 2.80 -15.34
C ILE A 35 -13.82 1.84 -16.43
N GLU A 36 -14.53 2.37 -17.43
CA GLU A 36 -15.09 1.65 -18.60
C GLU A 36 -15.97 0.44 -18.22
N SER A 37 -16.50 0.43 -16.98
CA SER A 37 -17.31 -0.67 -16.43
C SER A 37 -18.37 -0.13 -15.47
N VAL A 38 -19.64 -0.34 -15.79
CA VAL A 38 -20.78 0.18 -14.99
C VAL A 38 -20.79 -0.41 -13.58
N SER A 39 -20.49 -1.70 -13.44
CA SER A 39 -20.47 -2.37 -12.13
C SER A 39 -19.32 -1.86 -11.27
N ASP A 40 -18.14 -1.68 -11.85
CA ASP A 40 -16.95 -1.26 -11.11
C ASP A 40 -17.02 0.23 -10.76
N THR A 41 -17.57 1.04 -11.66
CA THR A 41 -17.84 2.46 -11.41
C THR A 41 -18.81 2.63 -10.27
N LYS A 42 -19.86 1.80 -10.19
CA LYS A 42 -20.81 1.85 -9.07
C LYS A 42 -20.14 1.53 -7.73
N VAL A 43 -19.28 0.51 -7.69
CA VAL A 43 -18.52 0.15 -6.47
C VAL A 43 -17.56 1.27 -6.09
N PHE A 44 -16.81 1.79 -7.06
CA PHE A 44 -15.93 2.93 -6.88
C PHE A 44 -16.71 4.13 -6.32
N TRP A 45 -17.82 4.49 -6.95
CA TRP A 45 -18.62 5.66 -6.60
C TRP A 45 -19.23 5.57 -5.20
N ASP A 46 -19.70 4.38 -4.83
CA ASP A 46 -20.19 4.11 -3.48
C ASP A 46 -19.10 4.38 -2.43
N ILE A 47 -17.87 3.91 -2.67
CA ILE A 47 -16.72 4.15 -1.77
C ILE A 47 -16.28 5.61 -1.82
N PHE A 48 -16.31 6.22 -3.00
CA PHE A 48 -15.90 7.60 -3.23
C PHE A 48 -16.82 8.62 -2.55
N THR A 49 -18.09 8.28 -2.35
CA THR A 49 -19.10 9.18 -1.78
C THR A 49 -19.42 8.90 -0.31
N GLU A 50 -19.45 7.62 0.11
CA GLU A 50 -19.82 7.21 1.46
C GLU A 50 -18.83 6.15 2.03
N PRO A 51 -17.51 6.43 2.13
CA PRO A 51 -16.52 5.46 2.55
C PRO A 51 -16.79 4.83 3.92
N CYS A 52 -17.24 5.61 4.91
CA CYS A 52 -17.58 5.13 6.24
C CYS A 52 -18.66 4.04 6.23
N LYS A 53 -19.73 4.29 5.47
CA LYS A 53 -20.88 3.38 5.39
C LYS A 53 -20.56 2.12 4.58
N LYS A 54 -19.75 2.25 3.53
CA LYS A 54 -19.45 1.16 2.60
C LYS A 54 -18.30 0.28 3.07
N LEU A 55 -17.30 0.84 3.74
CA LEU A 55 -16.09 0.13 4.17
C LEU A 55 -16.05 -0.16 5.67
N ASN A 56 -16.81 0.59 6.49
CA ASN A 56 -16.69 0.61 7.95
C ASN A 56 -15.23 0.67 8.45
N PRO A 57 -14.44 1.66 8.00
CA PRO A 57 -13.00 1.63 8.15
C PRO A 57 -12.51 1.88 9.58
N CYS A 58 -13.37 2.38 10.48
CA CYS A 58 -13.05 2.65 11.88
C CYS A 58 -13.48 1.52 12.83
N GLY A 59 -14.07 0.43 12.31
CA GLY A 59 -14.57 -0.66 13.14
C GLY A 59 -15.70 -0.20 14.09
N ALA A 60 -15.42 -0.23 15.40
CA ALA A 60 -16.34 0.23 16.45
C ALA A 60 -16.20 1.72 16.78
N HIS A 61 -15.16 2.39 16.25
CA HIS A 61 -14.90 3.80 16.50
C HIS A 61 -15.72 4.71 15.57
N LYS A 62 -15.81 5.98 15.93
CA LYS A 62 -16.62 6.93 15.17
C LYS A 62 -15.95 7.30 13.85
N CYS A 63 -16.66 7.12 12.75
CA CYS A 63 -16.23 7.44 11.39
C CYS A 63 -16.90 8.72 10.88
N ASN A 64 -16.14 9.58 10.20
CA ASN A 64 -16.68 10.73 9.49
C ASN A 64 -16.21 10.68 8.03
N ASP A 65 -17.16 10.70 7.10
CA ASP A 65 -16.87 10.82 5.68
C ASP A 65 -16.25 12.19 5.41
N LEU A 66 -15.15 12.20 4.64
CA LEU A 66 -14.56 13.39 4.05
C LEU A 66 -14.85 13.40 2.55
N SER A 67 -14.36 14.42 1.83
CA SER A 67 -14.53 14.47 0.38
C SER A 67 -13.73 13.37 -0.32
N ARG A 68 -14.24 12.88 -1.46
CA ARG A 68 -13.50 12.05 -2.43
C ARG A 68 -12.97 10.73 -1.86
N GLY A 69 -13.82 9.97 -1.19
CA GLY A 69 -13.49 8.66 -0.64
C GLY A 69 -12.56 8.68 0.58
N HIS A 70 -12.13 9.87 1.01
CA HIS A 70 -11.40 10.03 2.26
C HIS A 70 -12.36 9.94 3.45
N PHE A 71 -11.84 9.50 4.59
CA PHE A 71 -12.56 9.49 5.85
C PHE A 71 -11.62 9.85 6.99
N MET A 72 -12.19 10.16 8.15
CA MET A 72 -11.44 10.37 9.39
C MET A 72 -12.11 9.63 10.54
N CYS A 73 -11.36 8.74 11.19
CA CYS A 73 -11.78 8.10 12.41
C CYS A 73 -11.48 8.98 13.63
N GLN A 74 -12.39 9.00 14.60
CA GLN A 74 -12.18 9.56 15.93
C GLN A 74 -11.93 8.40 16.88
N CYS A 75 -10.66 8.18 17.21
CA CYS A 75 -10.25 7.08 18.08
C CYS A 75 -10.58 7.37 19.53
N GLU A 76 -10.98 6.33 20.25
CA GLU A 76 -11.14 6.37 21.71
C GLU A 76 -9.77 6.35 22.39
N ASP A 77 -9.72 6.70 23.68
CA ASP A 77 -8.48 6.71 24.47
C ASP A 77 -7.79 5.34 24.42
N GLY A 78 -6.48 5.34 24.22
CA GLY A 78 -5.69 4.10 24.11
C GLY A 78 -5.73 3.45 22.73
N PHE A 79 -6.40 4.04 21.74
CA PHE A 79 -6.35 3.62 20.33
C PHE A 79 -5.93 4.77 19.41
N ASP A 80 -5.26 4.40 18.33
CA ASP A 80 -4.72 5.33 17.35
C ASP A 80 -4.65 4.66 15.96
N GLY A 81 -4.13 5.40 14.96
CA GLY A 81 -4.10 4.99 13.56
C GLY A 81 -5.28 5.60 12.79
N MET A 82 -5.18 5.62 11.47
CA MET A 82 -6.23 6.22 10.63
C MET A 82 -7.55 5.45 10.73
N SER A 83 -7.48 4.15 11.06
CA SER A 83 -8.61 3.25 11.30
C SER A 83 -8.89 2.97 12.78
N CYS A 84 -8.16 3.58 13.71
CA CYS A 84 -8.22 3.29 15.15
C CYS A 84 -7.97 1.80 15.50
N ASP A 85 -7.25 1.09 14.65
CA ASP A 85 -6.94 -0.34 14.80
C ASP A 85 -5.67 -0.58 15.61
N HIS A 86 -4.98 0.48 16.02
CA HIS A 86 -3.74 0.39 16.77
C HIS A 86 -3.97 0.73 18.25
N ASP A 87 -3.94 -0.30 19.10
CA ASP A 87 -3.89 -0.14 20.55
C ASP A 87 -2.53 0.49 20.95
N CYS A 88 -2.56 1.65 21.62
CA CYS A 88 -1.38 2.40 22.05
C CYS A 88 -0.50 1.62 23.05
N SER A 89 -1.06 0.62 23.72
CA SER A 89 -0.32 -0.31 24.59
C SER A 89 0.34 -1.45 23.79
N SER A 90 -0.04 -1.59 22.52
CA SER A 90 0.49 -2.62 21.65
C SER A 90 1.92 -2.29 21.22
N LYS A 91 2.75 -3.33 21.18
CA LYS A 91 4.11 -3.23 20.62
C LYS A 91 4.08 -3.17 19.09
N ASN A 92 2.94 -2.94 18.43
CA ASN A 92 2.75 -3.24 17.01
C ASN A 92 2.19 -2.02 16.25
N THR A 93 2.92 -0.90 16.32
CA THR A 93 2.56 0.34 15.61
C THR A 93 2.91 0.24 14.13
N PRO A 94 2.00 0.57 13.20
CA PRO A 94 2.34 0.69 11.79
C PRO A 94 3.44 1.73 11.58
N LEU A 95 4.48 1.36 10.83
CA LEU A 95 5.67 2.18 10.61
C LEU A 95 5.66 2.89 9.26
N THR A 96 4.81 2.47 8.32
CA THR A 96 4.81 2.98 6.94
C THR A 96 3.60 3.85 6.58
N VAL A 97 2.61 3.96 7.49
CA VAL A 97 1.31 4.64 7.26
C VAL A 97 1.35 6.16 7.03
N ASN A 98 2.49 6.84 7.26
CA ASN A 98 2.62 8.30 7.08
C ASN A 98 3.93 8.70 6.38
N LEU A 99 4.57 7.75 5.69
CA LEU A 99 5.79 8.03 4.96
C LEU A 99 5.48 8.75 3.65
N GLU A 100 6.32 9.72 3.30
CA GLU A 100 6.21 10.47 2.06
C GLU A 100 6.55 9.59 0.86
N LYS A 101 6.16 10.03 -0.35
CA LYS A 101 6.41 9.28 -1.58
C LYS A 101 7.88 8.89 -1.77
N ASP A 102 8.78 9.81 -1.47
CA ASP A 102 10.23 9.63 -1.63
C ASP A 102 10.86 8.67 -0.62
N SER A 103 10.09 8.27 0.40
CA SER A 103 10.48 7.21 1.34
C SER A 103 10.38 5.81 0.73
N PHE A 104 9.81 5.68 -0.47
CA PHE A 104 9.67 4.41 -1.17
C PHE A 104 10.41 4.47 -2.50
N GLY A 105 11.20 3.45 -2.80
CA GLY A 105 11.71 3.26 -4.14
C GLY A 105 11.97 1.79 -4.46
N SER A 106 12.53 1.52 -5.63
CA SER A 106 12.81 0.14 -6.06
C SER A 106 14.02 0.05 -6.98
N SER A 107 14.33 -1.18 -7.39
CA SER A 107 15.19 -1.48 -8.54
C SER A 107 14.58 -1.00 -9.86
N SER A 108 13.32 -1.36 -10.10
CA SER A 108 12.53 -1.05 -11.29
C SER A 108 11.04 -1.01 -10.95
N PHE A 109 10.20 -0.53 -11.86
CA PHE A 109 8.75 -0.68 -11.74
C PHE A 109 8.04 -0.59 -13.09
N ILE A 110 6.98 -1.37 -13.25
CA ILE A 110 6.06 -1.18 -14.38
C ILE A 110 5.32 0.16 -14.17
N PRO A 111 5.14 1.01 -15.20
CA PRO A 111 4.35 2.24 -15.08
C PRO A 111 2.99 1.96 -14.43
N THR A 112 2.53 2.84 -13.55
CA THR A 112 1.33 2.68 -12.68
C THR A 112 1.45 1.71 -11.50
N TYR A 113 2.61 1.06 -11.31
CA TYR A 113 2.93 0.15 -10.18
C TYR A 113 4.21 0.58 -9.44
N GLU A 114 4.36 1.88 -9.26
CA GLU A 114 5.50 2.51 -8.61
C GLU A 114 5.66 2.07 -7.14
N PRO A 115 6.86 2.21 -6.55
CA PRO A 115 7.16 1.73 -5.20
C PRO A 115 6.21 2.24 -4.11
N PHE A 116 5.75 3.48 -4.24
CA PHE A 116 4.84 4.11 -3.28
C PHE A 116 3.46 3.43 -3.22
N GLN A 117 3.10 2.62 -4.21
CA GLN A 117 1.88 1.82 -4.21
C GLN A 117 2.01 0.51 -3.44
N ALA A 118 3.22 0.14 -3.01
CA ALA A 118 3.41 -0.97 -2.07
C ALA A 118 2.87 -0.64 -0.67
N ARG A 119 2.73 0.65 -0.34
CA ARG A 119 2.33 1.07 1.00
C ARG A 119 0.93 0.60 1.33
N TRP A 120 0.71 0.39 2.61
CA TRP A 120 -0.63 0.31 3.13
C TRP A 120 -1.30 1.69 3.15
N ASN A 121 -2.42 1.85 2.45
CA ASN A 121 -3.25 3.06 2.55
C ASN A 121 -4.50 2.77 3.39
N GLN A 122 -4.48 3.13 4.67
CA GLN A 122 -5.63 2.95 5.57
C GLN A 122 -6.83 3.83 5.14
N GLY A 123 -6.57 5.01 4.58
CA GLY A 123 -7.59 6.03 4.27
C GLY A 123 -8.56 5.74 3.15
N LEU A 124 -8.40 4.60 2.47
CA LEU A 124 -9.27 4.17 1.38
C LEU A 124 -9.81 2.73 1.58
N GLY A 125 -9.58 2.12 2.76
CA GLY A 125 -10.07 0.77 3.12
C GLY A 125 -9.63 -0.37 2.17
N TYR A 126 -8.54 -0.19 1.44
CA TYR A 126 -8.17 -1.05 0.31
C TYR A 126 -7.55 -2.42 0.64
N PHE A 127 -7.74 -2.91 1.85
CA PHE A 127 -7.27 -4.24 2.20
C PHE A 127 -8.28 -5.35 1.92
N HIS A 128 -9.57 -5.01 1.87
CA HIS A 128 -10.67 -5.95 1.65
C HIS A 128 -11.36 -5.74 0.30
N VAL A 129 -10.59 -5.68 -0.79
CA VAL A 129 -11.18 -5.88 -2.12
C VAL A 129 -11.32 -7.37 -2.38
N GLN A 130 -12.55 -7.89 -2.24
CA GLN A 130 -12.91 -9.26 -2.66
C GLN A 130 -12.76 -9.47 -4.18
N THR A 131 -12.61 -8.39 -4.94
CA THR A 131 -12.40 -8.37 -6.38
C THR A 131 -11.10 -7.63 -6.69
N GLY A 132 -10.07 -8.38 -7.11
CA GLY A 132 -8.79 -7.82 -7.52
C GLY A 132 -8.95 -6.78 -8.64
N GLY A 133 -8.66 -5.52 -8.33
CA GLY A 133 -8.54 -4.41 -9.27
C GLY A 133 -7.53 -3.38 -8.73
N PHE A 134 -6.57 -2.98 -9.57
CA PHE A 134 -5.32 -2.28 -9.28
C PHE A 134 -5.52 -0.84 -8.75
N PRO A 135 -4.75 -0.35 -7.74
CA PRO A 135 -3.29 -0.14 -7.86
C PRO A 135 -2.50 -0.14 -6.51
N ASN A 136 -2.75 -1.07 -5.59
CA ASN A 136 -2.11 -1.07 -4.25
C ASN A 136 -1.05 -2.17 -4.07
N VAL A 137 -0.20 -2.35 -5.09
CA VAL A 137 0.99 -3.19 -5.03
C VAL A 137 2.09 -2.54 -5.87
N TRP A 138 3.34 -2.70 -5.45
CA TRP A 138 4.49 -2.48 -6.31
C TRP A 138 4.71 -3.69 -7.22
N LYS A 139 5.09 -3.44 -8.47
CA LYS A 139 5.50 -4.47 -9.45
C LYS A 139 6.79 -4.06 -10.14
N PRO A 140 7.86 -4.86 -10.08
CA PRO A 140 9.08 -4.62 -10.87
C PRO A 140 8.83 -4.84 -12.37
N GLU A 141 9.72 -4.30 -13.21
CA GLU A 141 9.76 -4.59 -14.63
C GLU A 141 9.99 -6.09 -14.89
N LEU A 142 9.50 -6.60 -16.03
CA LEU A 142 9.50 -8.04 -16.31
C LEU A 142 10.91 -8.61 -16.55
N ASP A 143 11.84 -7.76 -16.97
CA ASP A 143 13.24 -8.09 -17.22
C ASP A 143 14.16 -7.80 -16.02
N ASP A 144 13.61 -7.32 -14.90
CA ASP A 144 14.35 -7.15 -13.66
C ASP A 144 14.63 -8.51 -13.01
N THR A 145 15.87 -8.97 -13.13
CA THR A 145 16.31 -10.27 -12.60
C THR A 145 16.58 -10.27 -11.10
N ALA A 146 16.68 -9.09 -10.46
CA ALA A 146 17.00 -8.96 -9.05
C ALA A 146 16.11 -7.90 -8.35
N PRO A 147 14.78 -8.02 -8.43
CA PRO A 147 13.89 -6.96 -8.01
C PRO A 147 13.96 -6.71 -6.50
N TYR A 148 13.92 -5.44 -6.10
CA TYR A 148 13.77 -5.05 -4.70
C TYR A 148 12.93 -3.79 -4.54
N LEU A 149 12.14 -3.75 -3.47
CA LEU A 149 11.50 -2.56 -2.94
C LEU A 149 12.32 -2.07 -1.75
N TRP A 150 12.63 -0.78 -1.67
CA TRP A 150 13.26 -0.18 -0.51
C TRP A 150 12.35 0.86 0.13
N ILE A 151 12.40 0.92 1.45
CA ILE A 151 11.59 1.79 2.30
C ILE A 151 12.53 2.47 3.30
N ASP A 152 12.48 3.79 3.38
CA ASP A 152 13.13 4.60 4.42
C ASP A 152 12.08 5.04 5.44
N LEU A 153 12.25 4.59 6.68
CA LEU A 153 11.36 4.96 7.79
C LEU A 153 11.55 6.42 8.27
N GLY A 154 12.46 7.18 7.65
CA GLY A 154 12.85 8.56 8.00
C GLY A 154 13.77 8.65 9.23
N GLU A 155 13.61 7.72 10.17
CA GLU A 155 14.43 7.57 11.37
C GLU A 155 14.52 6.10 11.79
N ARG A 156 15.45 5.76 12.69
CA ARG A 156 15.60 4.38 13.16
C ARG A 156 14.49 4.00 14.13
N ARG A 157 13.80 2.90 13.81
CA ARG A 157 12.69 2.33 14.59
C ARG A 157 12.97 0.86 14.89
N THR A 158 12.34 0.31 15.92
CA THR A 158 12.39 -1.13 16.18
C THR A 158 11.26 -1.80 15.39
N VAL A 159 11.58 -2.69 14.47
CA VAL A 159 10.63 -3.46 13.65
C VAL A 159 10.44 -4.85 14.26
N PHE A 160 9.21 -5.31 14.39
CA PHE A 160 8.86 -6.60 15.01
C PHE A 160 8.18 -7.57 14.05
N SER A 161 7.33 -7.07 13.16
CA SER A 161 6.56 -7.88 12.22
C SER A 161 6.25 -7.08 10.96
N MET A 162 5.66 -7.77 9.99
CA MET A 162 5.15 -7.18 8.76
C MET A 162 3.83 -7.83 8.37
N ALA A 163 2.93 -7.05 7.76
CA ALA A 163 1.83 -7.58 6.98
C ALA A 163 2.23 -7.51 5.51
N ILE A 164 2.10 -8.62 4.78
CA ILE A 164 2.36 -8.65 3.34
C ILE A 164 1.12 -9.12 2.58
N ARG A 165 0.91 -8.54 1.40
CA ARG A 165 -0.16 -8.90 0.48
C ARG A 165 0.36 -9.02 -0.94
N SER A 166 -0.14 -10.01 -1.65
CA SER A 166 0.10 -10.20 -3.08
C SER A 166 -0.96 -9.50 -3.95
N GLY A 167 -0.84 -9.61 -5.27
CA GLY A 167 -1.81 -9.02 -6.20
C GLY A 167 -2.03 -9.88 -7.44
N TYR A 168 -2.59 -9.26 -8.48
CA TYR A 168 -2.79 -9.90 -9.78
C TYR A 168 -1.92 -9.27 -10.88
N HIS A 169 -1.64 -9.99 -11.95
CA HIS A 169 -1.05 -9.46 -13.18
C HIS A 169 -1.77 -10.12 -14.35
N LYS A 170 -2.50 -9.34 -15.14
CA LYS A 170 -3.30 -9.82 -16.27
C LYS A 170 -4.23 -10.99 -15.89
N GLY A 171 -4.92 -10.87 -14.76
CA GLY A 171 -5.84 -11.89 -14.24
C GLY A 171 -5.19 -13.06 -13.48
N ASN A 172 -3.86 -13.22 -13.53
CA ASN A 172 -3.14 -14.27 -12.83
C ASN A 172 -2.56 -13.78 -11.50
N LEU A 173 -2.50 -14.65 -10.49
CA LEU A 173 -1.93 -14.32 -9.20
C LEU A 173 -0.40 -14.11 -9.32
N CYS A 174 0.10 -12.94 -8.94
CA CYS A 174 1.52 -12.62 -8.91
C CYS A 174 2.03 -12.57 -7.47
N ALA A 175 2.10 -13.74 -6.84
CA ALA A 175 2.51 -13.86 -5.44
C ALA A 175 3.89 -14.52 -5.33
N PRO A 176 4.87 -13.89 -4.64
CA PRO A 176 6.13 -14.56 -4.34
C PRO A 176 5.91 -15.71 -3.34
N ASN A 177 6.71 -16.76 -3.42
CA ASN A 177 6.70 -17.84 -2.40
C ASN A 177 7.44 -17.44 -1.13
N THR A 178 8.39 -16.53 -1.27
CA THR A 178 9.29 -16.11 -0.20
C THR A 178 9.64 -14.65 -0.40
N VAL A 179 9.81 -13.93 0.71
CA VAL A 179 10.42 -12.60 0.72
C VAL A 179 11.65 -12.60 1.59
N GLU A 180 12.71 -12.00 1.09
CA GLU A 180 13.94 -11.78 1.82
C GLU A 180 13.99 -10.31 2.27
N ILE A 181 14.16 -10.10 3.58
CA ILE A 181 14.17 -8.77 4.19
C ILE A 181 15.59 -8.41 4.61
N VAL A 182 16.06 -7.27 4.13
CA VAL A 182 17.40 -6.72 4.40
C VAL A 182 17.27 -5.39 5.12
N PHE A 183 18.05 -5.17 6.19
CA PHE A 183 17.98 -3.97 7.03
C PHE A 183 19.27 -3.15 7.00
N ASP A 184 19.15 -1.82 6.93
CA ASP A 184 20.22 -0.81 7.06
C ASP A 184 21.46 -1.09 6.19
N LYS A 185 21.22 -1.52 4.96
CA LYS A 185 22.27 -1.70 3.96
C LYS A 185 22.11 -0.66 2.86
N LYS A 186 23.26 -0.20 2.32
CA LYS A 186 23.24 0.74 1.20
C LYS A 186 22.63 0.04 -0.02
N LYS A 187 21.85 0.82 -0.78
CA LYS A 187 21.18 0.40 -2.02
C LYS A 187 22.14 -0.35 -2.95
N ASP A 188 23.34 0.17 -3.14
CA ASP A 188 24.37 -0.38 -4.05
C ASP A 188 24.89 -1.78 -3.67
N PHE A 189 24.69 -2.22 -2.41
CA PHE A 189 25.15 -3.52 -1.92
C PHE A 189 24.00 -4.48 -1.60
N LEU A 190 22.75 -4.10 -1.89
CA LEU A 190 21.58 -4.92 -1.53
C LEU A 190 21.59 -6.30 -2.20
N GLU A 191 22.15 -6.40 -3.41
CA GLU A 191 22.16 -7.65 -4.18
C GLU A 191 23.10 -8.71 -3.58
N GLU A 192 24.24 -8.27 -3.06
CA GLU A 192 25.32 -9.10 -2.50
C GLU A 192 25.07 -9.56 -1.06
N LEU A 193 24.05 -8.99 -0.41
CA LEU A 193 23.80 -9.21 1.02
C LEU A 193 22.61 -10.14 1.25
N SER A 194 22.84 -11.17 2.06
CA SER A 194 21.80 -12.09 2.53
C SER A 194 20.92 -11.43 3.59
N GLY A 195 19.62 -11.41 3.35
CA GLY A 195 18.59 -11.03 4.30
C GLY A 195 17.99 -12.22 5.03
N ASP A 196 17.06 -11.94 5.96
CA ASP A 196 16.24 -12.99 6.55
C ASP A 196 15.10 -13.35 5.60
N SER A 197 15.01 -14.63 5.23
CA SER A 197 13.91 -15.14 4.38
C SER A 197 12.67 -15.53 5.19
N TYR A 198 11.51 -15.18 4.66
CA TYR A 198 10.18 -15.48 5.20
C TYR A 198 9.30 -16.09 4.12
N LYS A 199 8.54 -17.13 4.46
CA LYS A 199 7.58 -17.76 3.55
C LYS A 199 6.33 -16.90 3.41
N VAL A 200 5.80 -16.86 2.19
CA VAL A 200 4.54 -16.19 1.84
C VAL A 200 3.66 -17.23 1.17
N ASP A 201 2.41 -17.37 1.63
CA ASP A 201 1.39 -18.16 0.95
C ASP A 201 1.11 -17.51 -0.41
N ASN A 202 1.55 -18.19 -1.45
CA ASN A 202 1.44 -17.74 -2.83
C ASN A 202 0.15 -18.19 -3.51
N SER A 203 -0.81 -18.75 -2.76
CA SER A 203 -2.12 -19.18 -3.28
C SER A 203 -3.21 -18.14 -3.07
N THR A 204 -2.91 -17.04 -2.36
CA THR A 204 -3.89 -16.05 -1.96
C THR A 204 -3.37 -14.61 -2.08
N ILE A 205 -4.31 -13.68 -2.26
CA ILE A 205 -4.09 -12.24 -2.03
C ILE A 205 -4.56 -11.82 -0.63
N THR A 206 -5.03 -12.78 0.18
CA THR A 206 -5.34 -12.50 1.57
C THR A 206 -4.05 -12.10 2.27
N PRO A 207 -4.10 -11.04 3.07
CA PRO A 207 -2.87 -10.54 3.64
C PRO A 207 -2.40 -11.37 4.82
N GLN A 208 -1.09 -11.44 4.97
CA GLN A 208 -0.43 -12.39 5.84
C GLN A 208 0.41 -11.62 6.85
N GLN A 209 0.13 -11.86 8.13
CA GLN A 209 0.95 -11.34 9.22
C GLN A 209 2.14 -12.27 9.45
N ILE A 210 3.34 -11.70 9.40
CA ILE A 210 4.60 -12.42 9.54
C ILE A 210 5.44 -11.75 10.63
N THR A 211 5.72 -12.48 11.71
CA THR A 211 6.64 -12.04 12.76
C THR A 211 8.08 -12.21 12.30
N LEU A 212 8.91 -11.18 12.52
CA LEU A 212 10.34 -11.27 12.23
C LEU A 212 11.02 -12.27 13.18
N LYS A 213 12.09 -12.92 12.72
CA LYS A 213 12.84 -13.89 13.55
C LYS A 213 13.34 -13.27 14.86
N LYS A 214 13.61 -11.96 14.84
CA LYS A 214 13.95 -11.14 16.00
C LYS A 214 13.55 -9.68 15.72
N PRO A 215 13.33 -8.86 16.77
CA PRO A 215 13.24 -7.42 16.61
C PRO A 215 14.50 -6.84 15.97
N VAL A 216 14.34 -5.91 15.03
CA VAL A 216 15.47 -5.25 14.35
C VAL A 216 15.35 -3.74 14.50
N TYR A 217 16.41 -3.07 14.94
CA TYR A 217 16.46 -1.60 15.02
C TYR A 217 17.06 -1.05 13.72
N ALA A 218 16.22 -0.46 12.87
CA ALA A 218 16.59 -0.06 11.51
C ALA A 218 15.82 1.17 11.02
N GLN A 219 16.37 1.86 10.03
CA GLN A 219 15.71 2.93 9.28
C GLN A 219 15.40 2.48 7.84
N PHE A 220 16.35 1.81 7.19
CA PHE A 220 16.17 1.34 5.82
C PHE A 220 15.79 -0.13 5.79
N ILE A 221 14.77 -0.46 5.01
CA ILE A 221 14.30 -1.83 4.82
C ILE A 221 14.21 -2.11 3.33
N ALA A 222 14.82 -3.19 2.88
CA ALA A 222 14.63 -3.70 1.52
C ALA A 222 13.89 -5.04 1.55
N VAL A 223 12.95 -5.19 0.63
CA VAL A 223 12.09 -6.37 0.44
C VAL A 223 12.41 -6.96 -0.93
N ARG A 224 12.93 -8.18 -0.95
CA ARG A 224 13.31 -8.91 -2.17
C ARG A 224 12.35 -10.09 -2.38
N PRO A 225 11.44 -10.06 -3.37
CA PRO A 225 10.62 -11.22 -3.69
C PRO A 225 11.47 -12.35 -4.29
N ARG A 226 11.13 -13.58 -3.93
CA ARG A 226 11.78 -14.80 -4.40
C ARG A 226 10.72 -15.84 -4.77
N PHE A 227 10.89 -16.44 -5.95
CA PHE A 227 10.05 -17.52 -6.45
C PHE A 227 10.80 -18.84 -6.33
N THR A 228 10.09 -19.91 -5.95
CA THR A 228 10.69 -21.26 -5.78
C THR A 228 10.90 -21.98 -7.10
N VAL A 229 10.19 -21.55 -8.14
CA VAL A 229 10.35 -21.95 -9.54
C VAL A 229 10.58 -20.66 -10.30
N ASP A 230 11.43 -20.69 -11.34
CA ASP A 230 11.60 -19.53 -12.21
C ASP A 230 10.20 -19.04 -12.63
N PRO A 231 9.84 -17.79 -12.28
CA PRO A 231 8.54 -17.27 -12.65
C PRO A 231 8.44 -17.32 -14.17
N ASP A 232 7.22 -17.49 -14.69
CA ASP A 232 6.96 -17.18 -16.09
C ASP A 232 7.63 -15.83 -16.39
N PRO A 233 8.52 -15.72 -17.40
CA PRO A 233 9.18 -14.46 -17.74
C PRO A 233 8.21 -13.29 -17.97
N ALA A 234 6.93 -13.60 -18.20
CA ALA A 234 5.84 -12.64 -18.33
C ALA A 234 5.13 -12.28 -17.00
N MET A 235 5.56 -12.80 -15.85
CA MET A 235 4.88 -12.64 -14.56
C MET A 235 5.77 -11.91 -13.52
N PRO A 236 5.44 -10.66 -13.14
CA PRO A 236 6.19 -9.92 -12.13
C PRO A 236 5.82 -10.38 -10.72
N ALA A 237 6.59 -9.96 -9.72
CA ALA A 237 6.13 -9.98 -8.32
C ALA A 237 5.10 -8.87 -8.06
N CYS A 238 4.17 -9.11 -7.15
CA CYS A 238 3.28 -8.08 -6.64
C CYS A 238 3.38 -8.04 -5.11
N ILE A 239 3.75 -6.88 -4.57
CA ILE A 239 3.95 -6.70 -3.12
C ILE A 239 3.23 -5.45 -2.65
N ALA A 240 2.35 -5.62 -1.66
CA ALA A 240 1.97 -4.59 -0.71
C ALA A 240 2.50 -5.00 0.68
N ILE A 241 3.02 -4.04 1.44
CA ILE A 241 3.64 -4.33 2.74
C ILE A 241 3.43 -3.19 3.74
N GLU A 242 3.20 -3.57 5.00
CA GLU A 242 3.22 -2.68 6.16
C GLU A 242 4.17 -3.28 7.20
N PHE A 243 5.06 -2.47 7.77
CA PHE A 243 5.93 -2.90 8.85
C PHE A 243 5.36 -2.43 10.19
N TYR A 244 5.45 -3.27 11.21
CA TYR A 244 4.98 -2.94 12.56
C TYR A 244 6.14 -2.92 13.55
N GLY A 245 6.08 -1.99 14.50
CA GLY A 245 7.20 -1.69 15.36
C GLY A 245 6.93 -0.71 16.49
N ARG A 246 8.02 -0.12 16.99
CA ARG A 246 7.99 0.99 17.97
C ARG A 246 9.15 1.97 17.77
N GLY A 247 8.95 3.19 18.27
CA GLY A 247 9.96 4.25 18.32
C GLY A 247 9.98 5.10 17.07
N GLY A 248 10.50 6.32 17.22
CA GLY A 248 10.45 7.38 16.23
C GLY A 248 9.69 8.62 16.75
N SER A 249 10.13 9.80 16.35
CA SER A 249 9.65 11.12 16.77
C SER A 249 8.35 11.58 16.10
N ASN A 250 7.57 10.67 15.49
CA ASN A 250 6.21 11.02 15.11
C ASN A 250 5.35 10.99 16.37
N PRO A 251 4.70 12.10 16.75
CA PRO A 251 3.97 12.18 18.00
C PRO A 251 2.89 11.12 17.93
N ALA A 252 2.86 10.25 18.93
CA ALA A 252 1.64 9.54 19.21
C ALA A 252 0.54 10.62 19.27
N PRO A 253 -0.53 10.51 18.45
CA PRO A 253 -1.66 11.42 18.53
C PRO A 253 -2.12 11.49 19.97
N ASN A 254 -2.58 12.66 20.40
CA ASN A 254 -2.83 13.05 21.80
C ASN A 254 -3.64 12.06 22.67
N ASN A 255 -4.21 11.00 22.06
CA ASN A 255 -4.93 9.88 22.68
C ASN A 255 -3.99 8.80 23.28
N CYS A 256 -2.73 8.74 22.85
CA CYS A 256 -1.70 7.86 23.44
C CYS A 256 -0.83 8.70 24.40
N LYS A 257 -1.31 8.91 25.63
CA LYS A 257 -0.56 9.57 26.71
C LYS A 257 0.24 8.61 27.57
#